data_AF-A0A2N2IV68-F1
#
_entry.id   AF-A0A2N2IV68-F1
#
_cell.length_a   1.000
_cell.length_b   1.000
_cell.length_c   1.000
_cell.angle_alpha   90.00
_cell.angle_beta   90.00
_cell.angle_gamma   90.00
#
_symmetry.space_group_name_H-M   'P 1'
#
loop_
_entity.id
_entity.type
_entity.pdbx_description
1 polymer ?
#
loop_
_entity_poly.entity_id
_entity_poly.type
_entity_poly.pdbx_seq_one_letter_code
_entity_poly.pdbx_strand_id
1 'polypeptide(L)'
;MATELACLTMALNTTETKDARVVVFGGGTGLSNLIGGDSRNPLWPADPFQGLKEVFPNTQAVVCVTDDGGSSGELLKELPLIALGDIRHVLLSSIRQEKLHEQYGLMGREALRVSAALHQLFNHRFETPPSSPHALLGDAEVNLAALPEGMGHGLASLIEAIFREPQLRRQLSHPHCLGNLLLAAAIVSEQEEMAGISRLAGLIGANPEAVLPCTTTPARLKVLYGNGVLVSGEYKSGTARRGYPVDRVFVEFAAPPQAPPQVLGAIAEADIILFAPGSLFTSIVPILQVPGIAQAIRDNQGALKMLVANLWAQAGET
;
A
#
# COMPACT_ATOMS: atom_id res chain seq x y z
N MET A 1 9.51 -32.98 21.95
CA MET A 1 8.80 -32.41 20.79
C MET A 1 7.44 -31.81 21.13
N ALA A 2 6.38 -32.55 21.47
CA ALA A 2 5.04 -31.96 21.74
C ALA A 2 5.03 -30.95 22.90
N THR A 3 5.73 -31.26 24.01
CA THR A 3 5.85 -30.36 25.17
C THR A 3 6.69 -29.12 24.87
N GLU A 4 7.76 -29.26 24.08
CA GLU A 4 8.61 -28.13 23.67
C GLU A 4 7.87 -27.17 22.73
N LEU A 5 7.07 -27.70 21.80
CA LEU A 5 6.19 -26.92 20.92
C LEU A 5 5.10 -26.18 21.71
N ALA A 6 4.55 -26.82 22.76
CA ALA A 6 3.60 -26.17 23.65
C ALA A 6 4.25 -25.04 24.47
N CYS A 7 5.46 -25.28 25.01
CA CYS A 7 6.23 -24.25 25.71
C CYS A 7 6.62 -23.09 24.80
N LEU A 8 7.04 -23.37 23.56
CA LEU A 8 7.37 -22.35 22.57
C LEU A 8 6.13 -21.53 22.20
N THR A 9 5.00 -22.19 21.94
CA THR A 9 3.72 -21.50 21.66
C THR A 9 3.31 -20.59 22.81
N MET A 10 3.40 -21.08 24.06
CA MET A 10 3.14 -20.26 25.24
C MET A 10 4.08 -19.05 25.32
N ALA A 11 5.38 -19.27 25.18
CA ALA A 11 6.37 -18.21 25.24
C ALA A 11 6.12 -17.13 24.17
N LEU A 12 5.85 -17.54 22.92
CA LEU A 12 5.51 -16.63 21.82
C LEU A 12 4.24 -15.83 22.12
N ASN A 13 3.19 -16.47 22.63
CA ASN A 13 1.92 -15.79 22.93
C ASN A 13 2.00 -14.85 24.14
N THR A 14 2.98 -15.05 25.04
CA THR A 14 3.20 -14.17 26.20
C THR A 14 4.24 -13.08 25.96
N THR A 15 4.94 -13.11 24.82
CA THR A 15 5.95 -12.10 24.51
C THR A 15 5.27 -10.79 24.17
N GLU A 16 5.58 -9.72 24.91
CA GLU A 16 5.01 -8.42 24.65
C GLU A 16 5.71 -7.77 23.44
N THR A 17 4.94 -7.57 22.37
CA THR A 17 5.42 -7.06 21.08
C THR A 17 4.91 -5.66 20.74
N LYS A 18 4.08 -5.08 21.63
CA LYS A 18 3.36 -3.82 21.38
C LYS A 18 4.29 -2.64 21.08
N ASP A 19 5.47 -2.63 21.70
CA ASP A 19 6.45 -1.54 21.60
C ASP A 19 7.47 -1.77 20.47
N ALA A 20 7.51 -2.97 19.88
CA ALA A 20 8.44 -3.29 18.81
C ALA A 20 8.07 -2.55 17.52
N ARG A 21 9.04 -1.83 16.96
CA ARG A 21 8.91 -1.06 15.72
C ARG A 21 9.36 -1.92 14.55
N VAL A 22 8.43 -2.21 13.65
CA VAL A 22 8.67 -3.10 12.51
C VAL A 22 8.53 -2.31 11.22
N VAL A 23 9.59 -2.27 10.42
CA VAL A 23 9.54 -1.68 9.08
C VAL A 23 9.53 -2.79 8.04
N VAL A 24 8.54 -2.75 7.15
CA VAL A 24 8.40 -3.74 6.08
C VAL A 24 8.53 -3.06 4.71
N PHE A 25 9.51 -3.47 3.93
CA PHE A 25 9.71 -3.01 2.56
C PHE A 25 9.04 -3.93 1.56
N GLY A 26 8.37 -3.37 0.55
CA GLY A 26 7.83 -4.16 -0.54
C GLY A 26 6.88 -3.42 -1.47
N GLY A 27 6.16 -4.21 -2.24
CA GLY A 27 5.10 -3.79 -3.14
C GLY A 27 4.15 -4.95 -3.38
N GLY A 28 3.10 -4.69 -4.15
CA GLY A 28 2.09 -5.66 -4.54
C GLY A 28 1.46 -6.42 -3.38
N THR A 29 1.09 -7.67 -3.66
CA THR A 29 0.36 -8.53 -2.72
C THR A 29 1.22 -9.18 -1.66
N GLY A 30 2.50 -9.40 -1.91
CA GLY A 30 3.35 -10.03 -0.92
C GLY A 30 3.50 -9.15 0.32
N LEU A 31 3.61 -7.84 0.12
CA LEU A 31 3.58 -6.86 1.21
C LEU A 31 2.22 -6.85 1.92
N SER A 32 1.10 -6.65 1.21
CA SER A 32 -0.22 -6.57 1.86
C SER A 32 -0.59 -7.85 2.61
N ASN A 33 -0.26 -9.03 2.06
CA ASN A 33 -0.48 -10.32 2.71
C ASN A 33 0.19 -10.41 4.07
N LEU A 34 1.45 -9.97 4.14
CA LEU A 34 2.24 -10.02 5.36
C LEU A 34 1.75 -8.98 6.39
N ILE A 35 1.34 -7.80 5.93
CA ILE A 35 0.79 -6.75 6.81
C ILE A 35 -0.56 -7.15 7.42
N GLY A 36 -1.51 -7.57 6.59
CA GLY A 36 -2.84 -7.94 7.07
C GLY A 36 -3.75 -8.65 6.06
N GLY A 37 -3.17 -9.38 5.11
CA GLY A 37 -3.89 -10.13 4.07
C GLY A 37 -4.02 -9.44 2.71
N ASP A 38 -4.28 -10.21 1.65
CA ASP A 38 -4.53 -9.68 0.29
C ASP A 38 -5.89 -8.97 0.27
N SER A 39 -5.85 -7.65 0.40
CA SER A 39 -7.04 -6.79 0.41
C SER A 39 -7.77 -6.73 -0.94
N ARG A 40 -7.31 -7.44 -1.98
CA ARG A 40 -8.02 -7.67 -3.26
C ARG A 40 -8.88 -8.91 -3.25
N ASN A 41 -8.60 -9.83 -2.33
CA ASN A 41 -9.29 -11.09 -2.27
C ASN A 41 -10.72 -10.85 -1.77
N PRO A 42 -11.77 -11.28 -2.51
CA PRO A 42 -13.15 -11.14 -2.06
C PRO A 42 -13.45 -11.76 -0.69
N LEU A 43 -12.61 -12.69 -0.22
CA LEU A 43 -12.72 -13.33 1.09
C LEU A 43 -11.99 -12.57 2.21
N TRP A 44 -11.17 -11.57 1.89
CA TRP A 44 -10.44 -10.78 2.89
C TRP A 44 -11.34 -10.18 3.99
N PRO A 45 -12.55 -9.64 3.69
CA PRO A 45 -13.43 -9.11 4.72
C PRO A 45 -13.91 -10.13 5.77
N ALA A 46 -13.77 -11.43 5.53
CA ALA A 46 -14.11 -12.46 6.50
C ALA A 46 -13.13 -12.50 7.69
N ASP A 47 -11.88 -12.09 7.46
CA ASP A 47 -10.82 -12.05 8.47
C ASP A 47 -9.82 -10.91 8.19
N PRO A 48 -10.23 -9.64 8.34
CA PRO A 48 -9.38 -8.49 8.02
C PRO A 48 -8.39 -8.15 9.14
N PHE A 49 -8.57 -8.69 10.35
CA PHE A 49 -7.79 -8.36 11.55
C PHE A 49 -6.77 -9.45 11.85
N GLN A 50 -5.83 -9.62 10.92
CA GLN A 50 -4.75 -10.61 10.99
C GLN A 50 -3.43 -10.01 10.50
N GLY A 51 -2.36 -10.81 10.46
CA GLY A 51 -1.05 -10.41 9.93
C GLY A 51 -0.20 -9.62 10.92
N LEU A 52 0.90 -9.05 10.43
CA LEU A 52 1.87 -8.37 11.29
C LEU A 52 1.30 -7.17 12.04
N LYS A 53 0.33 -6.45 11.49
CA LYS A 53 -0.24 -5.26 12.14
C LYS A 53 -0.95 -5.56 13.47
N GLU A 54 -1.40 -6.80 13.68
CA GLU A 54 -2.06 -7.23 14.91
C GLU A 54 -1.05 -7.76 15.93
N VAL A 55 0.07 -8.34 15.45
CA VAL A 55 1.17 -8.80 16.31
C VAL A 55 2.07 -7.64 16.73
N PHE A 56 2.35 -6.72 15.81
CA PHE A 56 3.24 -5.57 15.97
C PHE A 56 2.47 -4.29 15.60
N PRO A 57 1.79 -3.65 16.57
CA PRO A 57 0.98 -2.44 16.35
C PRO A 57 1.73 -1.28 15.70
N ASN A 58 3.05 -1.18 15.90
CA ASN A 58 3.91 -0.14 15.32
C ASN A 58 4.55 -0.57 13.99
N THR A 59 3.86 -1.41 13.21
CA THR A 59 4.32 -1.80 11.88
C THR A 59 4.11 -0.66 10.89
N GLN A 60 5.17 -0.29 10.17
CA GLN A 60 5.16 0.68 9.10
C GLN A 60 5.61 0.02 7.79
N ALA A 61 4.77 0.10 6.76
CA ALA A 61 5.06 -0.46 5.45
C ALA A 61 5.64 0.62 4.53
N VAL A 62 6.86 0.42 4.02
CA VAL A 62 7.50 1.27 3.01
C VAL A 62 7.24 0.67 1.62
N VAL A 63 6.44 1.38 0.83
CA VAL A 63 5.83 0.88 -0.40
C VAL A 63 6.56 1.38 -1.64
N CYS A 64 6.80 0.49 -2.60
CA CYS A 64 7.32 0.84 -3.93
C CYS A 64 6.28 1.68 -4.72
N VAL A 65 6.75 2.67 -5.47
CA VAL A 65 5.88 3.63 -6.18
C VAL A 65 6.15 3.69 -7.69
N THR A 66 6.73 2.63 -8.26
CA THR A 66 7.09 2.57 -9.69
C THR A 66 6.06 1.87 -10.58
N ASP A 67 4.98 1.33 -10.01
CA ASP A 67 3.91 0.66 -10.76
C ASP A 67 3.23 1.62 -11.73
N ASP A 68 3.22 1.24 -13.00
CA ASP A 68 2.56 1.98 -14.09
C ASP A 68 1.42 1.19 -14.74
N GLY A 69 0.92 0.14 -14.08
CA GLY A 69 -0.17 -0.69 -14.56
C GLY A 69 -1.57 -0.16 -14.23
N GLY A 70 -2.54 -0.50 -15.10
CA GLY A 70 -3.98 -0.33 -14.86
C GLY A 70 -4.37 1.07 -14.37
N SER A 71 -5.07 1.13 -13.23
CA SER A 71 -5.55 2.39 -12.64
C SER A 71 -4.43 3.27 -12.10
N SER A 72 -3.27 2.71 -11.70
CA SER A 72 -2.10 3.53 -11.30
C SER A 72 -1.57 4.24 -12.53
N GLY A 73 -1.28 3.48 -13.59
CA GLY A 73 -0.77 4.02 -14.85
C GLY A 73 -1.65 5.08 -15.49
N GLU A 74 -2.97 4.92 -15.43
CA GLU A 74 -3.91 5.91 -15.97
C GLU A 74 -3.81 7.24 -15.22
N LEU A 75 -3.76 7.23 -13.88
CA LEU A 75 -3.61 8.46 -13.08
C LEU A 75 -2.28 9.18 -13.39
N LEU A 76 -1.20 8.41 -13.54
CA LEU A 76 0.15 8.93 -13.79
C LEU A 76 0.33 9.61 -15.16
N LYS A 77 -0.64 9.49 -16.07
CA LYS A 77 -0.60 10.19 -17.37
C LYS A 77 -0.90 11.68 -17.23
N GLU A 78 -1.78 12.03 -16.29
CA GLU A 78 -2.33 13.39 -16.18
C GLU A 78 -2.04 14.05 -14.83
N LEU A 79 -1.80 13.26 -13.78
CA LEU A 79 -1.50 13.78 -12.44
C LEU A 79 -0.02 13.58 -12.10
N PRO A 80 0.66 14.61 -11.56
CA PRO A 80 2.06 14.53 -11.13
C PRO A 80 2.18 13.80 -9.79
N LEU A 81 1.57 12.63 -9.66
CA LEU A 81 1.55 11.82 -8.44
C LEU A 81 2.50 10.63 -8.55
N ILE A 82 2.75 10.00 -7.40
CA ILE A 82 3.35 8.67 -7.30
C ILE A 82 2.32 7.58 -7.62
N ALA A 83 2.78 6.35 -7.90
CA ALA A 83 1.87 5.22 -8.10
C ALA A 83 1.08 4.92 -6.81
N LEU A 84 -0.25 4.83 -6.91
CA LEU A 84 -1.14 4.70 -5.74
C LEU A 84 -1.67 3.29 -5.52
N GLY A 85 -1.54 2.39 -6.49
CA GLY A 85 -2.14 1.05 -6.44
C GLY A 85 -1.68 0.22 -5.24
N ASP A 86 -0.38 0.07 -5.07
CA ASP A 86 0.17 -0.70 -3.95
C ASP A 86 -0.06 -0.01 -2.60
N ILE A 87 0.04 1.32 -2.55
CA ILE A 87 -0.27 2.11 -1.36
C ILE A 87 -1.71 1.82 -0.91
N ARG A 88 -2.67 1.83 -1.83
CA ARG A 88 -4.07 1.50 -1.55
C ARG A 88 -4.22 0.10 -0.95
N HIS A 89 -3.56 -0.89 -1.55
CA HIS A 89 -3.66 -2.28 -1.11
C HIS A 89 -3.16 -2.44 0.32
N VAL A 90 -1.99 -1.88 0.59
CA VAL A 90 -1.36 -1.94 1.91
C VAL A 90 -2.21 -1.16 2.92
N LEU A 91 -2.70 0.02 2.55
CA LEU A 91 -3.53 0.87 3.42
C LEU A 91 -4.82 0.17 3.86
N LEU A 92 -5.52 -0.49 2.92
CA LEU A 92 -6.69 -1.31 3.25
C LEU A 92 -6.31 -2.51 4.12
N SER A 93 -5.18 -3.18 3.81
CA SER A 93 -4.67 -4.28 4.62
C SER A 93 -4.17 -3.84 6.00
N SER A 94 -3.99 -2.54 6.25
CA SER A 94 -3.51 -1.97 7.51
C SER A 94 -4.63 -1.52 8.47
N ILE A 95 -5.91 -1.71 8.12
CA ILE A 95 -7.03 -1.44 9.05
C ILE A 95 -6.89 -2.31 10.30
N ARG A 96 -6.96 -1.71 11.49
CA ARG A 96 -6.81 -2.45 12.76
C ARG A 96 -8.11 -2.45 13.55
N GLN A 97 -8.42 -3.57 14.18
CA GLN A 97 -9.61 -3.66 15.03
C GLN A 97 -9.54 -2.65 16.19
N GLU A 98 -8.37 -2.55 16.82
CA GLU A 98 -8.11 -1.61 17.91
C GLU A 98 -8.41 -0.16 17.50
N LYS A 99 -7.97 0.26 16.31
CA LYS A 99 -8.20 1.63 15.82
C LYS A 99 -9.67 1.91 15.48
N LEU A 100 -10.36 0.93 14.90
CA LEU A 100 -11.81 1.04 14.70
C LEU A 100 -12.56 1.14 16.03
N HIS A 101 -12.10 0.45 17.07
CA HIS A 101 -12.67 0.53 18.41
C HIS A 101 -12.39 1.89 19.06
N GLU A 102 -11.14 2.32 19.13
CA GLU A 102 -10.71 3.57 19.78
C GLU A 102 -11.38 4.81 19.15
N GLN A 103 -11.43 4.86 17.82
CA GLN A 103 -11.86 6.05 17.08
C GLN A 103 -13.36 6.09 16.81
N TYR A 104 -13.99 4.92 16.62
CA TYR A 104 -15.39 4.82 16.18
C TYR A 104 -16.26 3.95 17.08
N GLY A 105 -15.72 3.37 18.17
CA GLY A 105 -16.47 2.50 19.08
C GLY A 105 -16.87 1.16 18.47
N LEU A 106 -16.32 0.77 17.31
CA LEU A 106 -16.75 -0.42 16.58
C LEU A 106 -16.13 -1.69 17.14
N MET A 107 -16.95 -2.72 17.37
CA MET A 107 -16.51 -4.02 17.91
C MET A 107 -17.12 -5.20 17.15
N GLY A 108 -16.39 -6.32 17.11
CA GLY A 108 -16.89 -7.60 16.58
C GLY A 108 -17.52 -7.49 15.18
N ARG A 109 -18.80 -7.82 15.08
CA ARG A 109 -19.52 -7.83 13.79
C ARG A 109 -19.64 -6.46 13.14
N GLU A 110 -19.66 -5.37 13.90
CA GLU A 110 -19.75 -4.02 13.34
C GLU A 110 -18.45 -3.60 12.67
N ALA A 111 -17.31 -3.90 13.30
CA ALA A 111 -15.99 -3.67 12.72
C ALA A 111 -15.78 -4.49 11.43
N LEU A 112 -16.27 -5.74 11.39
CA LEU A 112 -16.25 -6.57 10.18
C LEU A 112 -17.12 -5.99 9.06
N ARG A 113 -18.34 -5.51 9.38
CA ARG A 113 -19.23 -4.88 8.39
C ARG A 113 -18.62 -3.61 7.80
N VAL A 114 -18.03 -2.76 8.63
CA VAL A 114 -17.34 -1.54 8.17
C VAL A 114 -16.13 -1.90 7.31
N SER A 115 -15.33 -2.89 7.72
CA SER A 115 -14.19 -3.36 6.92
C SER A 115 -14.63 -3.94 5.56
N ALA A 116 -15.77 -4.63 5.51
CA ALA A 116 -16.36 -5.12 4.26
C ALA A 116 -16.82 -4.00 3.33
N ALA A 117 -17.48 -2.96 3.87
CA ALA A 117 -17.88 -1.78 3.10
C ALA A 117 -16.68 -0.99 2.57
N LEU A 118 -15.63 -0.83 3.40
CA LEU A 118 -14.36 -0.22 2.98
C LEU A 118 -13.68 -1.05 1.89
N HIS A 119 -13.66 -2.38 2.03
CA HIS A 119 -13.15 -3.28 1.00
C HIS A 119 -13.89 -3.15 -0.33
N GLN A 120 -15.23 -3.10 -0.31
CA GLN A 120 -16.05 -2.86 -1.50
C GLN A 120 -15.71 -1.51 -2.13
N LEU A 121 -15.72 -0.43 -1.35
CA LEU A 121 -15.45 0.93 -1.83
C LEU A 121 -14.05 1.06 -2.44
N PHE A 122 -13.03 0.58 -1.73
CA PHE A 122 -11.63 0.74 -2.14
C PHE A 122 -11.24 -0.17 -3.29
N ASN A 123 -11.93 -1.29 -3.52
CA ASN A 123 -11.67 -2.17 -4.66
C ASN A 123 -12.65 -1.99 -5.81
N HIS A 124 -13.70 -1.18 -5.66
CA HIS A 124 -14.64 -0.90 -6.73
C HIS A 124 -13.90 -0.34 -7.95
N ARG A 125 -14.26 -0.84 -9.13
CA ARG A 125 -13.74 -0.42 -10.42
C ARG A 125 -14.92 -0.10 -11.32
N PHE A 126 -14.89 1.07 -11.92
CA PHE A 126 -15.85 1.45 -12.95
C PHE A 126 -15.16 1.43 -14.32
N GLU A 127 -15.89 0.97 -15.33
CA GLU A 127 -15.44 1.03 -16.74
C GLU A 127 -16.07 2.21 -17.47
N THR A 128 -17.29 2.59 -17.07
CA THR A 128 -18.03 3.71 -17.63
C THR A 128 -17.99 4.92 -16.70
N PRO A 129 -17.88 6.15 -17.23
CA PRO A 129 -17.85 7.35 -16.40
C PRO A 129 -19.10 7.48 -15.51
N PRO A 130 -18.94 7.59 -14.18
CA PRO A 130 -20.07 7.80 -13.29
C PRO A 130 -20.65 9.21 -13.47
N SER A 131 -21.98 9.31 -13.49
CA SER A 131 -22.67 10.59 -13.70
C SER A 131 -22.71 11.50 -12.47
N SER A 132 -22.58 10.92 -11.27
CA SER A 132 -22.63 11.62 -9.98
C SER A 132 -21.99 10.81 -8.86
N PRO A 133 -21.67 11.43 -7.70
CA PRO A 133 -21.26 10.71 -6.49
C PRO A 133 -22.24 9.60 -6.08
N HIS A 134 -23.55 9.87 -6.20
CA HIS A 134 -24.59 8.91 -5.85
C HIS A 134 -24.60 7.70 -6.78
N ALA A 135 -24.45 7.91 -8.10
CA ALA A 135 -24.36 6.82 -9.07
C ALA A 135 -23.13 5.94 -8.80
N LEU A 136 -21.97 6.57 -8.54
CA LEU A 136 -20.72 5.85 -8.22
C LEU A 136 -20.84 4.99 -6.95
N LEU A 137 -21.47 5.52 -5.91
CA LEU A 137 -21.72 4.77 -4.67
C LEU A 137 -22.75 3.65 -4.85
N GLY A 138 -23.76 3.88 -5.69
CA GLY A 138 -24.75 2.87 -6.08
C GLY A 138 -24.11 1.70 -6.81
N ASP A 139 -23.26 1.97 -7.79
CA ASP A 139 -22.51 0.95 -8.54
C ASP A 139 -21.50 0.19 -7.65
N ALA A 140 -20.95 0.85 -6.62
CA ALA A 140 -20.10 0.22 -5.63
C ALA A 140 -20.88 -0.60 -4.58
N GLU A 141 -22.20 -0.49 -4.55
CA GLU A 141 -23.09 -1.07 -3.54
C GLU A 141 -22.75 -0.63 -2.09
N VAL A 142 -22.25 0.59 -1.92
CA VAL A 142 -21.82 1.13 -0.61
C VAL A 142 -22.73 2.27 -0.16
N ASN A 143 -23.28 2.12 1.05
CA ASN A 143 -24.00 3.19 1.74
C ASN A 143 -23.11 3.86 2.80
N LEU A 144 -22.61 5.06 2.50
CA LEU A 144 -21.77 5.82 3.43
C LEU A 144 -22.50 6.22 4.72
N ALA A 145 -23.82 6.35 4.71
CA ALA A 145 -24.61 6.66 5.91
C ALA A 145 -24.68 5.47 6.90
N ALA A 146 -24.28 4.27 6.47
CA ALA A 146 -24.15 3.11 7.34
C ALA A 146 -22.75 3.01 7.99
N LEU A 147 -21.81 3.86 7.60
CA LEU A 147 -20.50 3.99 8.25
C LEU A 147 -20.58 4.94 9.45
N PRO A 148 -19.63 4.89 10.40
CA PRO A 148 -19.54 5.88 11.47
C PRO A 148 -19.52 7.30 10.90
N GLU A 149 -20.21 8.24 11.56
CA GLU A 149 -20.45 9.60 11.05
C GLU A 149 -19.17 10.28 10.53
N GLY A 150 -18.10 10.29 11.33
CA GLY A 150 -16.83 10.90 10.92
C GLY A 150 -16.17 10.21 9.71
N MET A 151 -16.28 8.88 9.61
CA MET A 151 -15.77 8.11 8.48
C MET A 151 -16.60 8.37 7.22
N GLY A 152 -17.93 8.27 7.34
CA GLY A 152 -18.87 8.50 6.24
C GLY A 152 -18.76 9.91 5.68
N HIS A 153 -18.71 10.94 6.53
CA HIS A 153 -18.51 12.32 6.11
C HIS A 153 -17.14 12.55 5.45
N GLY A 154 -16.07 11.98 6.02
CA GLY A 154 -14.73 12.11 5.45
C GLY A 154 -14.63 11.49 4.06
N LEU A 155 -15.18 10.29 3.87
CA LEU A 155 -15.20 9.59 2.57
C LEU A 155 -16.12 10.32 1.57
N ALA A 156 -17.29 10.79 2.00
CA ALA A 156 -18.18 11.57 1.16
C ALA A 156 -17.48 12.85 0.66
N SER A 157 -16.76 13.56 1.53
CA SER A 157 -15.99 14.75 1.16
C SER A 157 -14.92 14.46 0.10
N LEU A 158 -14.21 13.33 0.21
CA LEU A 158 -13.24 12.91 -0.80
C LEU A 158 -13.91 12.55 -2.13
N ILE A 159 -15.06 11.86 -2.11
CA ILE A 159 -15.81 11.56 -3.32
C ILE A 159 -16.29 12.84 -3.99
N GLU A 160 -16.86 13.79 -3.23
CA GLU A 160 -17.26 15.09 -3.76
C GLU A 160 -16.07 15.85 -4.36
N ALA A 161 -14.89 15.78 -3.74
CA ALA A 161 -13.67 16.38 -4.28
C ALA A 161 -13.29 15.77 -5.65
N ILE A 162 -13.48 14.46 -5.87
CA ILE A 162 -13.24 13.84 -7.18
C ILE A 162 -14.11 14.48 -8.28
N PHE A 163 -15.37 14.81 -7.97
CA PHE A 163 -16.28 15.43 -8.95
C PHE A 163 -16.13 16.94 -9.07
N ARG A 164 -15.65 17.62 -8.01
CA ARG A 164 -15.51 19.08 -7.97
C ARG A 164 -14.17 19.56 -8.53
N GLU A 165 -13.07 18.91 -8.16
CA GLU A 165 -11.72 19.37 -8.52
C GLU A 165 -11.42 19.06 -10.00
N PRO A 166 -11.09 20.07 -10.84
CA PRO A 166 -10.95 19.87 -12.29
C PRO A 166 -9.97 18.78 -12.71
N GLN A 167 -8.84 18.65 -11.99
CA GLN A 167 -7.81 17.66 -12.29
C GLN A 167 -8.25 16.22 -11.97
N LEU A 168 -9.03 16.02 -10.90
CA LEU A 168 -9.57 14.71 -10.52
C LEU A 168 -10.78 14.35 -11.37
N ARG A 169 -11.65 15.32 -11.67
CA ARG A 169 -12.86 15.11 -12.47
C ARG A 169 -12.54 14.60 -13.87
N ARG A 170 -11.43 15.04 -14.47
CA ARG A 170 -10.94 14.52 -15.76
C ARG A 170 -10.63 13.03 -15.72
N GLN A 171 -10.20 12.50 -14.58
CA GLN A 171 -9.91 11.07 -14.44
C GLN A 171 -11.17 10.22 -14.60
N LEU A 172 -12.36 10.73 -14.24
CA LEU A 172 -13.62 10.00 -14.36
C LEU A 172 -13.98 9.61 -15.82
N SER A 173 -13.34 10.19 -16.84
CA SER A 173 -13.55 9.77 -18.24
C SER A 173 -12.86 8.44 -18.60
N HIS A 174 -12.03 7.90 -17.71
CA HIS A 174 -11.27 6.67 -17.92
C HIS A 174 -11.60 5.60 -16.86
N PRO A 175 -11.41 4.30 -17.15
CA PRO A 175 -11.59 3.25 -16.15
C PRO A 175 -10.61 3.38 -14.98
N HIS A 176 -11.12 3.45 -13.75
CA HIS A 176 -10.29 3.54 -12.55
C HIS A 176 -10.79 2.65 -11.42
N CYS A 177 -9.89 2.41 -10.47
CA CYS A 177 -10.23 1.93 -9.15
C CYS A 177 -10.59 3.11 -8.25
N LEU A 178 -11.75 3.07 -7.61
CA LEU A 178 -12.23 4.15 -6.74
C LEU A 178 -11.29 4.42 -5.57
N GLY A 179 -10.71 3.38 -4.95
CA GLY A 179 -9.74 3.60 -3.87
C GLY A 179 -8.48 4.36 -4.31
N ASN A 180 -8.05 4.24 -5.57
CA ASN A 180 -6.93 5.04 -6.10
C ASN A 180 -7.34 6.51 -6.24
N LEU A 181 -8.58 6.77 -6.67
CA LEU A 181 -9.11 8.13 -6.77
C LEU A 181 -9.34 8.75 -5.38
N LEU A 182 -9.75 7.97 -4.38
CA LEU A 182 -9.87 8.44 -3.00
C LEU A 182 -8.51 8.85 -2.41
N LEU A 183 -7.46 8.07 -2.68
CA LEU A 183 -6.08 8.46 -2.33
C LEU A 183 -5.65 9.73 -3.05
N ALA A 184 -5.86 9.81 -4.37
CA ALA A 184 -5.54 11.01 -5.14
C ALA A 184 -6.29 12.23 -4.60
N ALA A 185 -7.57 12.09 -4.27
CA ALA A 185 -8.38 13.16 -3.67
C ALA A 185 -7.87 13.59 -2.29
N ALA A 186 -7.43 12.64 -1.46
CA ALA A 186 -6.85 12.94 -0.16
C ALA A 186 -5.54 13.72 -0.30
N ILE A 187 -4.65 13.29 -1.21
CA ILE A 187 -3.38 13.98 -1.50
C ILE A 187 -3.64 15.39 -2.04
N VAL A 188 -4.54 15.53 -3.01
CA VAL A 188 -4.90 16.84 -3.59
C VAL A 188 -5.51 17.77 -2.54
N SER A 189 -6.33 17.25 -1.62
CA SER A 189 -6.95 18.06 -0.56
C SER A 189 -5.92 18.58 0.44
N GLU A 190 -4.95 17.75 0.81
CA GLU A 190 -3.89 18.10 1.76
C GLU A 190 -2.74 18.90 1.11
N GLN A 191 -2.67 18.91 -0.23
CA GLN A 191 -1.57 19.51 -1.01
C GLN A 191 -0.18 18.94 -0.66
N GLU A 192 -0.15 17.73 -0.10
CA GLU A 192 1.08 17.02 0.28
C GLU A 192 0.81 15.51 0.33
N GLU A 193 1.65 14.73 -0.35
CA GLU A 193 1.47 13.29 -0.54
C GLU A 193 1.40 12.51 0.78
N MET A 194 2.33 12.76 1.71
CA MET A 194 2.39 12.02 2.98
C MET A 194 1.17 12.32 3.86
N ALA A 195 0.76 13.59 3.95
CA ALA A 195 -0.39 14.05 4.70
C ALA A 195 -1.68 13.46 4.13
N GLY A 196 -1.82 13.41 2.80
CA GLY A 196 -2.98 12.79 2.15
C GLY A 196 -3.12 11.30 2.48
N ILE A 197 -2.02 10.55 2.38
CA ILE A 197 -1.98 9.12 2.72
C ILE A 197 -2.28 8.91 4.22
N SER A 198 -1.65 9.70 5.08
CA SER A 198 -1.80 9.65 6.53
C SER A 198 -3.22 9.95 7.00
N ARG A 199 -3.83 10.99 6.42
CA ARG A 199 -5.23 11.35 6.68
C ARG A 199 -6.17 10.23 6.26
N LEU A 200 -5.98 9.64 5.07
CA LEU A 200 -6.85 8.57 4.63
C LEU A 200 -6.67 7.31 5.48
N ALA A 201 -5.44 6.98 5.87
CA ALA A 201 -5.15 5.86 6.77
C ALA A 201 -5.90 6.00 8.10
N GLY A 202 -5.78 7.16 8.76
CA GLY A 202 -6.51 7.44 10.00
C GLY A 202 -8.04 7.42 9.82
N LEU A 203 -8.53 7.93 8.69
CA LEU A 203 -9.97 7.95 8.39
C LEU A 203 -10.59 6.54 8.30
N ILE A 204 -9.83 5.55 7.79
CA ILE A 204 -10.34 4.18 7.61
C ILE A 204 -10.01 3.24 8.79
N GLY A 205 -9.42 3.76 9.87
CA GLY A 205 -9.04 2.95 11.03
C GLY A 205 -7.72 2.19 10.87
N ALA A 206 -6.77 2.71 10.09
CA ALA A 206 -5.37 2.31 10.12
C ALA A 206 -4.53 3.31 10.94
N ASN A 207 -3.31 2.95 11.32
CA ASN A 207 -2.40 3.95 11.89
C ASN A 207 -2.04 4.99 10.82
N PRO A 208 -1.96 6.30 11.15
CA PRO A 208 -1.64 7.34 10.18
C PRO A 208 -0.30 7.12 9.45
N GLU A 209 0.67 6.50 10.10
CA GLU A 209 1.98 6.17 9.51
C GLU A 209 2.11 4.70 9.08
N ALA A 210 1.01 3.95 9.00
CA ALA A 210 1.05 2.53 8.64
C ALA A 210 1.63 2.28 7.24
N VAL A 211 1.51 3.25 6.33
CA VAL A 211 1.91 3.14 4.93
C VAL A 211 2.65 4.38 4.51
N LEU A 212 3.90 4.19 4.08
CA LEU A 212 4.82 5.24 3.68
C LEU A 212 5.28 4.96 2.24
N PRO A 213 5.08 5.86 1.28
CA PRO A 213 5.70 5.72 -0.04
C PRO A 213 7.22 5.83 0.10
N CYS A 214 7.99 5.02 -0.63
CA CYS A 214 9.46 5.07 -0.56
C CYS A 214 10.04 6.41 -1.05
N THR A 215 9.32 7.13 -1.89
CA THR A 215 9.60 8.51 -2.31
C THR A 215 8.29 9.23 -2.63
N THR A 216 8.28 10.56 -2.52
CA THR A 216 7.21 11.42 -3.04
C THR A 216 7.49 11.89 -4.47
N THR A 217 8.65 11.53 -5.04
CA THR A 217 9.01 11.89 -6.41
C THR A 217 8.44 10.87 -7.39
N PRO A 218 7.64 11.29 -8.40
CA PRO A 218 7.14 10.38 -9.42
C PRO A 218 8.28 9.60 -10.08
N ALA A 219 8.10 8.29 -10.22
CA ALA A 219 9.15 7.36 -10.60
C ALA A 219 8.63 6.30 -11.58
N ARG A 220 9.51 5.82 -12.47
CA ARG A 220 9.21 4.75 -13.43
C ARG A 220 10.30 3.70 -13.42
N LEU A 221 9.88 2.44 -13.45
CA LEU A 221 10.80 1.32 -13.54
C LEU A 221 11.43 1.22 -14.94
N LYS A 222 12.71 0.87 -14.99
CA LYS A 222 13.44 0.57 -16.21
C LYS A 222 14.13 -0.78 -16.06
N VAL A 223 13.94 -1.66 -17.03
CA VAL A 223 14.49 -3.02 -17.02
C VAL A 223 15.40 -3.21 -18.22
N LEU A 224 16.67 -3.47 -17.98
CA LEU A 224 17.67 -3.83 -18.97
C LEU A 224 17.82 -5.36 -19.01
N TYR A 225 17.59 -5.95 -20.17
CA TYR A 225 17.75 -7.39 -20.40
C TYR A 225 19.16 -7.71 -20.93
N GLY A 226 19.61 -8.96 -20.76
CA GLY A 226 20.95 -9.40 -21.18
C GLY A 226 21.25 -9.30 -22.68
N ASN A 227 20.24 -9.04 -23.52
CA ASN A 227 20.40 -8.73 -24.94
C ASN A 227 20.56 -7.23 -25.25
N GLY A 228 20.67 -6.38 -24.22
CA GLY A 228 20.82 -4.93 -24.35
C GLY A 228 19.52 -4.16 -24.55
N VAL A 229 18.35 -4.82 -24.55
CA VAL A 229 17.06 -4.13 -24.69
C VAL A 229 16.67 -3.47 -23.37
N LEU A 230 16.38 -2.17 -23.44
CA LEU A 230 15.85 -1.39 -22.32
C LEU A 230 14.34 -1.18 -22.45
N VAL A 231 13.59 -1.61 -21.44
CA VAL A 231 12.13 -1.41 -21.33
C VAL A 231 11.82 -0.39 -20.25
N SER A 232 10.82 0.44 -20.49
CA SER A 232 10.27 1.38 -19.50
C SER A 232 8.88 0.96 -19.09
N GLY A 233 8.64 0.92 -17.78
CA GLY A 233 7.37 0.54 -17.18
C GLY A 233 7.37 -0.89 -16.65
N GLU A 234 6.83 -1.07 -15.44
CA GLU A 234 6.69 -2.36 -14.77
C GLU A 234 5.68 -3.26 -15.49
N TYR A 235 4.55 -2.70 -15.91
CA TYR A 235 3.51 -3.46 -16.61
C TYR A 235 4.02 -4.05 -17.94
N LYS A 236 4.86 -3.28 -18.64
CA LYS A 236 5.47 -3.71 -19.91
C LYS A 236 6.57 -4.75 -19.69
N SER A 237 7.28 -4.76 -18.56
CA SER A 237 8.27 -5.80 -18.26
C SER A 237 7.62 -7.12 -17.83
N GLY A 238 6.54 -7.10 -17.03
CA GLY A 238 5.88 -8.32 -16.55
C GLY A 238 5.08 -9.07 -17.63
N THR A 239 4.65 -8.39 -18.70
CA THR A 239 3.87 -9.00 -19.80
C THR A 239 4.75 -9.42 -20.98
N ALA A 240 5.98 -8.93 -21.07
CA ALA A 240 6.87 -9.20 -22.19
C ALA A 240 7.68 -10.50 -21.98
N ARG A 241 7.20 -11.62 -22.54
CA ARG A 241 8.01 -12.84 -22.66
C ARG A 241 9.14 -12.63 -23.67
N ARG A 242 10.30 -12.13 -23.21
CA ARG A 242 11.43 -11.81 -24.11
C ARG A 242 12.44 -12.94 -24.28
N GLY A 243 12.43 -13.95 -23.41
CA GLY A 243 13.36 -15.09 -23.48
C GLY A 243 14.82 -14.74 -23.13
N TYR A 244 15.06 -13.57 -22.52
CA TYR A 244 16.37 -13.15 -22.00
C TYR A 244 16.26 -12.82 -20.51
N PRO A 245 17.30 -13.11 -19.70
CA PRO A 245 17.31 -12.75 -18.29
C PRO A 245 17.42 -11.23 -18.11
N VAL A 246 16.92 -10.73 -16.98
CA VAL A 246 17.15 -9.36 -16.54
C VAL A 246 18.64 -9.22 -16.19
N ASP A 247 19.31 -8.24 -16.77
CA ASP A 247 20.68 -7.85 -16.41
C ASP A 247 20.62 -6.86 -15.23
N ARG A 248 19.88 -5.76 -15.40
CA ARG A 248 19.77 -4.70 -14.38
C ARG A 248 18.42 -4.02 -14.37
N VAL A 249 18.09 -3.44 -13.23
CA VAL A 249 16.92 -2.58 -13.06
C VAL A 249 17.37 -1.23 -12.53
N PHE A 250 16.77 -0.17 -13.05
CA PHE A 250 16.96 1.19 -12.57
C PHE A 250 15.65 1.94 -12.46
N VAL A 251 15.64 2.98 -11.64
CA VAL A 251 14.49 3.86 -11.46
C VAL A 251 14.75 5.20 -12.13
N GLU A 252 13.87 5.59 -13.03
CA GLU A 252 13.86 6.93 -13.63
C GLU A 252 12.92 7.81 -12.81
N PHE A 253 13.47 8.82 -12.13
CA PHE A 253 12.71 9.77 -11.34
C PHE A 253 12.44 11.05 -12.14
N ALA A 254 11.26 11.64 -11.96
CA ALA A 254 10.86 12.87 -12.63
C ALA A 254 11.65 14.12 -12.16
N ALA A 255 12.26 14.04 -10.97
CA ALA A 255 13.10 15.06 -10.35
C ALA A 255 14.15 14.37 -9.46
N PRO A 256 15.12 15.09 -8.85
CA PRO A 256 16.02 14.49 -7.86
C PRO A 256 15.21 13.83 -6.73
N PRO A 257 15.27 12.49 -6.58
CA PRO A 257 14.43 11.78 -5.64
C PRO A 257 14.78 12.08 -4.19
N GLN A 258 13.75 12.19 -3.36
CA GLN A 258 13.90 12.38 -1.92
C GLN A 258 13.20 11.24 -1.18
N ALA A 259 13.92 10.61 -0.24
CA ALA A 259 13.30 9.74 0.75
C ALA A 259 12.57 10.61 1.79
N PRO A 260 11.29 10.34 2.10
CA PRO A 260 10.58 11.10 3.12
C PRO A 260 11.29 10.97 4.47
N PRO A 261 11.39 12.05 5.27
CA PRO A 261 12.00 11.99 6.60
C PRO A 261 11.37 10.92 7.50
N GLN A 262 10.06 10.69 7.36
CA GLN A 262 9.30 9.66 8.08
C GLN A 262 9.82 8.26 7.73
N VAL A 263 10.17 7.99 6.46
CA VAL A 263 10.76 6.72 6.04
C VAL A 263 12.14 6.53 6.67
N LEU A 264 12.98 7.57 6.65
CA LEU A 264 14.33 7.49 7.24
C LEU A 264 14.26 7.33 8.77
N GLY A 265 13.35 8.03 9.44
CA GLY A 265 13.09 7.90 10.87
C GLY A 265 12.61 6.50 11.24
N ALA A 266 11.61 5.98 10.52
CA ALA A 266 11.12 4.61 10.69
C ALA A 266 12.26 3.59 10.60
N ILE A 267 13.14 3.72 9.60
CA ILE A 267 14.29 2.82 9.43
C ILE A 267 15.30 2.95 10.57
N ALA A 268 15.63 4.18 10.98
CA ALA A 268 16.61 4.43 12.04
C ALA A 268 16.15 3.88 13.39
N GLU A 269 14.84 3.93 13.63
CA GLU A 269 14.20 3.48 14.86
C GLU A 269 13.76 2.02 14.85
N ALA A 270 13.73 1.35 13.69
CA ALA A 270 13.26 -0.01 13.58
C ALA A 270 14.02 -0.98 14.52
N ASP A 271 13.27 -1.84 15.20
CA ASP A 271 13.81 -3.00 15.92
C ASP A 271 13.86 -4.22 14.99
N ILE A 272 12.97 -4.26 13.99
CA ILE A 272 12.93 -5.28 12.94
C ILE A 272 12.74 -4.62 11.58
N ILE A 273 13.57 -5.02 10.60
CA ILE A 273 13.44 -4.63 9.20
C ILE A 273 13.16 -5.89 8.38
N LEU A 274 12.02 -5.92 7.71
CA LEU A 274 11.58 -7.02 6.85
C LEU A 274 11.56 -6.58 5.39
N PHE A 275 12.04 -7.45 4.51
CA PHE A 275 11.78 -7.35 3.08
C PHE A 275 10.70 -8.38 2.74
N ALA A 276 9.53 -7.88 2.38
CA ALA A 276 8.36 -8.69 2.07
C ALA A 276 8.64 -9.62 0.87
N PRO A 277 7.96 -10.79 0.80
CA PRO A 277 8.03 -11.61 -0.40
C PRO A 277 7.44 -10.83 -1.58
N GLY A 278 7.91 -11.13 -2.78
CA GLY A 278 7.48 -10.47 -4.01
C GLY A 278 8.63 -10.26 -4.99
N SER A 279 8.33 -9.54 -6.06
CA SER A 279 9.28 -9.23 -7.12
C SER A 279 10.50 -8.48 -6.58
N LEU A 280 11.65 -9.15 -6.53
CA LEU A 280 12.91 -8.53 -6.09
C LEU A 280 13.22 -7.30 -6.97
N PHE A 281 13.04 -7.45 -8.27
CA PHE A 281 13.39 -6.46 -9.27
C PHE A 281 12.40 -5.31 -9.39
N THR A 282 11.10 -5.55 -9.16
CA THR A 282 10.07 -4.50 -9.34
C THR A 282 9.52 -3.94 -8.04
N SER A 283 9.79 -4.57 -6.89
CA SER A 283 9.33 -4.09 -5.58
C SER A 283 10.47 -3.66 -4.65
N ILE A 284 11.45 -4.52 -4.39
CA ILE A 284 12.49 -4.26 -3.37
C ILE A 284 13.64 -3.41 -3.93
N VAL A 285 14.21 -3.80 -5.07
CA VAL A 285 15.33 -3.09 -5.69
C VAL A 285 14.98 -1.61 -5.99
N PRO A 286 13.79 -1.25 -6.50
CA PRO A 286 13.44 0.15 -6.75
C PRO A 286 13.41 1.01 -5.49
N ILE A 287 12.91 0.47 -4.38
CA ILE A 287 12.94 1.16 -3.08
C ILE A 287 14.40 1.47 -2.67
N LEU A 288 15.30 0.49 -2.81
CA LEU A 288 16.70 0.65 -2.42
C LEU A 288 17.47 1.64 -3.33
N GLN A 289 16.92 2.00 -4.48
CA GLN A 289 17.49 3.02 -5.37
C GLN A 289 17.11 4.46 -4.99
N VAL A 290 16.15 4.64 -4.06
CA VAL A 290 15.88 5.96 -3.49
C VAL A 290 17.06 6.36 -2.59
N PRO A 291 17.71 7.52 -2.84
CA PRO A 291 18.86 7.95 -2.06
C PRO A 291 18.56 8.01 -0.56
N GLY A 292 19.51 7.53 0.25
CA GLY A 292 19.40 7.50 1.71
C GLY A 292 18.82 6.21 2.28
N ILE A 293 17.88 5.55 1.62
CA ILE A 293 17.20 4.35 2.18
C ILE A 293 18.20 3.22 2.46
N ALA A 294 18.98 2.80 1.45
CA ALA A 294 19.95 1.72 1.63
C ALA A 294 21.03 2.05 2.68
N GLN A 295 21.39 3.33 2.82
CA GLN A 295 22.35 3.76 3.82
C GLN A 295 21.74 3.74 5.22
N ALA A 296 20.52 4.24 5.41
CA ALA A 296 19.80 4.19 6.68
C ALA A 296 19.62 2.74 7.18
N ILE A 297 19.29 1.80 6.28
CA ILE A 297 19.18 0.37 6.61
C ILE A 297 20.54 -0.18 7.08
N ARG A 298 21.65 0.23 6.45
CA ARG A 298 22.99 -0.18 6.88
C ARG A 298 23.37 0.45 8.21
N ASP A 299 23.05 1.72 8.43
CA ASP A 299 23.43 2.47 9.64
C ASP A 299 22.67 2.00 10.88
N ASN A 300 21.45 1.48 10.75
CA ASN A 300 20.77 0.82 11.85
C ASN A 300 21.44 -0.52 12.18
N GLN A 301 22.33 -0.54 13.19
CA GLN A 301 23.02 -1.75 13.67
C GLN A 301 22.19 -2.58 14.67
N GLY A 302 21.10 -2.02 15.21
CA GLY A 302 20.28 -2.67 16.24
C GLY A 302 19.16 -3.54 15.67
N ALA A 303 18.67 -3.22 14.47
CA ALA A 303 17.56 -3.94 13.87
C ALA A 303 17.91 -5.37 13.44
N LEU A 304 17.01 -6.30 13.72
CA LEU A 304 16.99 -7.60 13.05
C LEU A 304 16.54 -7.42 11.59
N LYS A 305 17.38 -7.79 10.62
CA LYS A 305 17.10 -7.63 9.19
C LYS A 305 16.79 -8.99 8.57
N MET A 306 15.59 -9.15 7.99
CA MET A 306 15.14 -10.42 7.41
C MET A 306 14.59 -10.23 6.00
N LEU A 307 14.99 -11.11 5.08
CA LEU A 307 14.40 -11.24 3.76
C LEU A 307 13.46 -12.45 3.75
N VAL A 308 12.19 -12.22 3.45
CA VAL A 308 11.23 -13.30 3.23
C VAL A 308 11.32 -13.74 1.77
N ALA A 309 11.97 -14.87 1.53
CA ALA A 309 12.21 -15.37 0.18
C ALA A 309 10.92 -15.79 -0.54
N ASN A 310 10.91 -15.65 -1.87
CA ASN A 310 9.82 -16.11 -2.71
C ASN A 310 9.71 -17.65 -2.71
N LEU A 311 8.47 -18.16 -2.62
CA LEU A 311 8.21 -19.60 -2.70
C LEU A 311 8.33 -20.15 -4.13
N TRP A 312 8.12 -19.30 -5.14
CA TRP A 312 8.22 -19.65 -6.56
C TRP A 312 9.11 -18.65 -7.32
N ALA A 313 9.85 -19.16 -8.30
CA ALA A 313 10.60 -18.37 -9.26
C ALA A 313 9.63 -17.59 -10.17
N GLN A 314 9.90 -16.31 -10.43
CA GLN A 314 9.07 -15.48 -11.29
C GLN A 314 9.71 -15.43 -12.68
N ALA A 315 9.06 -16.07 -13.66
CA ALA A 315 9.57 -16.17 -15.02
C ALA A 315 9.90 -14.79 -15.63
N GLY A 316 11.18 -14.55 -15.90
CA GLY A 316 11.65 -13.28 -16.45
C GLY A 316 12.07 -12.24 -15.41
N GLU A 317 12.03 -12.57 -14.12
CA GLU A 317 12.55 -11.75 -13.01
C GLU A 317 13.54 -12.55 -12.16
N THR A 318 13.13 -13.70 -11.58
CA THR A 318 13.96 -14.53 -10.68
C THR A 318 13.96 -16.00 -11.07
#